data_AF-A0A256Z4N8-F1
#
_entry.id   AF-A0A256Z4N8-F1
#
_cell.length_a   1.000
_cell.length_b   1.000
_cell.length_c   1.000
_cell.angle_alpha   90.00
_cell.angle_beta   90.00
_cell.angle_gamma   90.00
#
_symmetry.space_group_name_H-M   'P 1'
#
loop_
_entity.id
_entity.type
_entity.pdbx_description
1 polymer ?
#
loop_
_entity_poly.entity_id
_entity_poly.type
_entity_poly.pdbx_seq_one_letter_code
_entity_poly.pdbx_strand_id
1 'polypeptide(L)'
;MVKCPQCGTEVKQPEKTWQLISPLPDTEGRVTITVMGTFKCPNCGYRWRTKVSTLKVGPGGEVEIGGRSKRRRKKRSGEKVEGKVIEVDISDILEEEL
;
A
#
# COMPACT_ATOMS: atom_id res chain seq x y z
N MET A 1 -10.46 0.87 -17.94
CA MET A 1 -11.58 1.75 -18.32
C MET A 1 -12.51 1.90 -17.14
N VAL A 2 -13.04 3.11 -16.89
CA VAL A 2 -13.86 3.40 -15.70
C VAL A 2 -15.27 3.75 -16.17
N LYS A 3 -16.29 3.11 -15.60
CA LYS A 3 -17.69 3.44 -15.90
C LYS A 3 -18.15 4.65 -15.09
N CYS A 4 -18.87 5.54 -15.76
CA CYS A 4 -19.54 6.64 -15.08
C CYS A 4 -20.61 6.07 -14.12
N PRO A 5 -20.60 6.46 -12.83
CA PRO A 5 -21.57 5.94 -11.86
C PRO A 5 -23.00 6.46 -12.12
N GLN A 6 -23.17 7.50 -12.94
CA GLN A 6 -24.47 8.13 -13.19
C GLN A 6 -25.15 7.62 -14.47
N CYS A 7 -24.41 7.50 -15.58
CA CYS A 7 -24.98 7.09 -16.88
C CYS A 7 -24.34 5.83 -17.48
N GLY A 8 -23.37 5.21 -16.81
CA GLY A 8 -22.71 3.99 -17.29
C GLY A 8 -21.73 4.15 -18.45
N THR A 9 -21.60 5.35 -19.03
CA THR A 9 -20.64 5.61 -20.12
C THR A 9 -19.21 5.30 -19.69
N GLU A 10 -18.47 4.63 -20.57
CA GLU A 10 -17.08 4.26 -20.34
C GLU A 10 -16.13 5.42 -20.64
N VAL A 11 -15.30 5.77 -19.66
CA VAL A 11 -14.27 6.81 -19.81
C VAL A 11 -12.89 6.16 -19.74
N LYS A 12 -12.07 6.43 -20.77
CA LYS A 12 -10.74 5.84 -20.93
C LYS A 12 -9.66 6.56 -20.12
N GLN A 13 -9.67 7.89 -20.13
CA GLN A 13 -8.58 8.71 -19.57
C GLN A 13 -9.10 9.60 -18.42
N PRO A 14 -8.35 9.71 -17.31
CA PRO A 14 -8.63 10.68 -16.26
C PRO A 14 -8.27 12.10 -16.74
N GLU A 15 -8.97 13.11 -16.20
CA GLU A 15 -8.66 14.52 -16.44
C GLU A 15 -7.43 14.96 -15.65
N LYS A 16 -7.31 14.48 -14.41
CA LYS A 16 -6.18 14.75 -13.51
C LYS A 16 -5.85 13.51 -12.72
N THR A 17 -4.57 13.27 -12.49
CA THR A 17 -4.08 12.21 -11.60
C THR A 17 -3.23 12.80 -10.48
N TRP A 18 -3.25 12.15 -9.32
CA TRP A 18 -2.38 12.48 -8.20
C TRP A 18 -2.00 11.21 -7.46
N GLN A 19 -0.90 11.29 -6.72
CA GLN A 19 -0.36 10.18 -5.94
C GLN A 19 -0.73 10.37 -4.47
N LEU A 20 -1.21 9.29 -3.84
CA LEU A 20 -1.40 9.19 -2.40
C LEU A 20 -0.39 8.18 -1.86
N ILE A 21 0.57 8.65 -1.08
CA ILE A 21 1.64 7.83 -0.49
C ILE A 21 1.21 7.46 0.93
N SER A 22 1.22 6.17 1.27
CA SER A 22 0.95 5.73 2.63
C SER A 22 2.09 6.15 3.56
N PRO A 23 1.82 6.81 4.69
CA PRO A 23 2.86 7.26 5.63
C PRO A 23 3.50 6.10 6.41
N LEU A 24 2.84 4.93 6.45
CA LEU A 24 3.34 3.75 7.14
C LEU A 24 3.72 2.67 6.11
N PRO A 25 4.90 2.04 6.25
CA PRO A 25 5.26 0.89 5.44
C PRO A 25 4.40 -0.33 5.80
N ASP A 26 4.16 -1.21 4.82
CA ASP A 26 3.51 -2.50 5.03
C ASP A 26 4.40 -3.44 5.88
N THR A 27 3.90 -4.61 6.25
CA THR A 27 4.60 -5.62 7.07
C THR A 27 5.93 -6.06 6.44
N GLU A 28 6.03 -5.97 5.11
CA GLU A 28 7.23 -6.27 4.32
C GLU A 28 8.13 -5.04 4.09
N GLY A 29 7.88 -3.92 4.78
CA GLY A 29 8.65 -2.68 4.61
C GLY A 29 8.31 -1.88 3.35
N ARG A 30 7.28 -2.29 2.58
CA ARG A 30 6.93 -1.64 1.31
C ARG A 30 6.01 -0.43 1.51
N VAL A 31 6.33 0.67 0.85
CA VAL A 31 5.48 1.87 0.80
C VAL A 31 4.44 1.72 -0.30
N THR A 32 3.18 1.93 0.03
CA THR A 32 2.09 1.89 -0.95
C THR A 32 1.84 3.26 -1.55
N ILE A 33 2.04 3.39 -2.85
CA ILE A 33 1.70 4.58 -3.65
C ILE A 33 0.43 4.27 -4.43
N THR A 34 -0.65 4.97 -4.12
CA THR A 34 -1.93 4.85 -4.82
C THR A 34 -2.11 6.00 -5.77
N VAL A 35 -2.21 5.72 -7.07
CA VAL A 35 -2.54 6.73 -8.07
C VAL A 35 -4.05 6.86 -8.13
N MET A 36 -4.56 8.03 -7.77
CA MET A 36 -5.96 8.41 -7.92
C MET A 36 -6.14 9.26 -9.17
N GLY A 37 -7.33 9.20 -9.75
CA GLY A 37 -7.69 9.99 -10.93
C GLY A 37 -9.07 10.62 -10.75
N THR A 38 -9.19 11.88 -11.19
CA THR A 38 -10.49 12.54 -11.40
C THR A 38 -10.93 12.29 -12.83
N PHE A 39 -12.14 11.81 -13.01
CA PHE A 39 -12.77 11.55 -14.29
C PHE A 39 -13.95 12.51 -14.48
N LYS A 40 -14.17 12.93 -15.72
CA LYS A 40 -15.33 13.70 -16.15
C LYS A 40 -16.07 12.91 -17.21
N CYS A 41 -17.37 12.72 -17.06
CA CYS A 41 -18.17 12.02 -18.05
C CYS A 41 -18.35 12.91 -19.29
N PRO A 42 -18.04 12.42 -20.51
CA PRO A 42 -18.33 13.17 -21.74
C PRO A 42 -19.83 13.22 -22.07
N ASN A 43 -20.64 12.30 -21.52
CA ASN A 43 -22.08 12.21 -21.81
C ASN A 43 -22.91 13.08 -20.85
N CYS A 44 -22.78 12.87 -19.53
CA CYS A 44 -23.60 13.58 -18.53
C CYS A 44 -22.86 14.70 -17.76
N GLY A 45 -21.57 14.91 -18.01
CA GLY A 45 -20.77 15.94 -17.33
C GLY A 45 -20.38 15.65 -15.87
N TYR A 46 -20.87 14.55 -15.28
CA TYR A 46 -20.57 14.16 -13.90
C TYR A 46 -19.06 13.98 -13.65
N ARG A 47 -18.57 14.45 -12.50
CA ARG A 47 -17.15 14.34 -12.10
C ARG A 47 -17.02 13.43 -10.88
N TRP A 48 -16.11 12.47 -10.96
CA TRP A 48 -15.84 11.55 -9.85
C TRP A 48 -14.36 11.25 -9.71
N ARG A 49 -13.98 10.72 -8.55
CA ARG A 49 -12.61 10.30 -8.25
C ARG A 49 -12.58 8.80 -8.09
N THR A 50 -11.59 8.13 -8.66
CA THR A 50 -11.39 6.69 -8.46
C THR A 50 -9.92 6.33 -8.46
N LYS A 51 -9.61 5.13 -7.98
CA LYS A 51 -8.28 4.55 -7.99
C LYS A 51 -7.92 4.08 -9.40
N VAL A 52 -6.79 4.55 -9.92
CA VAL A 52 -6.25 4.17 -11.23
C VAL A 52 -5.27 3.02 -11.09
N SER A 53 -4.32 3.13 -10.17
CA SER A 53 -3.34 2.08 -9.90
C SER A 53 -2.87 2.09 -8.44
N THR A 54 -2.32 0.96 -8.01
CA THR A 54 -1.51 0.88 -6.79
C THR A 54 -0.17 0.28 -7.14
N LEU A 55 0.86 0.96 -6.68
CA LEU A 55 2.25 0.59 -6.74
C LEU A 55 2.70 0.33 -5.31
N LYS A 56 3.38 -0.79 -5.06
CA LYS A 56 4.11 -1.01 -3.82
C LYS A 56 5.59 -0.91 -4.12
N VAL A 57 6.31 -0.10 -3.36
CA VAL A 57 7.74 0.13 -3.52
C VAL A 57 8.45 -0.35 -2.25
N GLY A 58 9.30 -1.36 -2.37
CA GLY A 58 10.09 -1.88 -1.24
C GLY A 58 11.40 -1.13 -1.03
N PRO A 59 12.09 -1.41 0.10
CA PRO A 59 13.31 -0.73 0.51
C PRO A 59 14.50 -0.93 -0.45
N GLY A 60 14.45 -1.96 -1.31
CA GLY A 60 15.46 -2.24 -2.35
C GLY A 60 15.08 -1.77 -3.76
N GLY A 61 14.06 -0.93 -3.93
CA GLY A 61 13.60 -0.49 -5.26
C GLY A 61 12.74 -1.52 -6.01
N GLU A 62 12.37 -2.61 -5.36
CA GLU A 62 11.40 -3.59 -5.86
C GLU A 62 10.01 -2.94 -6.02
N VAL A 63 9.45 -2.99 -7.23
CA VAL A 63 8.15 -2.39 -7.56
C VAL A 63 7.14 -3.48 -7.91
N GLU A 64 6.10 -3.63 -7.09
CA GLU A 64 4.94 -4.47 -7.41
C GLU A 64 3.79 -3.61 -7.95
N ILE A 65 3.34 -3.91 -9.17
CA ILE A 65 2.24 -3.23 -9.85
C ILE A 65 1.00 -4.13 -9.80
N GLY A 66 -0.06 -3.67 -9.13
CA GLY A 66 -1.34 -4.40 -9.10
C GLY A 66 -1.57 -5.23 -7.82
N GLY A 67 -1.58 -4.56 -6.67
CA GLY A 67 -2.03 -5.18 -5.42
C GLY A 67 -3.55 -5.24 -5.32
N ARG A 68 -4.18 -6.33 -5.75
CA ARG A 68 -5.44 -6.76 -5.10
C ARG A 68 -5.06 -6.98 -3.65
N SER A 69 -5.65 -6.23 -2.71
CA SER A 69 -5.51 -6.56 -1.29
C SER A 69 -5.82 -8.05 -1.16
N LYS A 70 -4.82 -8.89 -0.90
CA LYS A 70 -5.08 -10.25 -0.45
C LYS A 70 -5.92 -10.03 0.79
N ARG A 71 -7.24 -10.23 0.70
CA ARG A 71 -8.12 -10.23 1.88
C ARG A 71 -7.38 -11.10 2.86
N ARG A 72 -6.92 -10.52 3.98
CA ARG A 72 -6.30 -11.29 5.07
C ARG A 72 -7.27 -12.45 5.31
N ARG A 73 -6.91 -13.67 4.91
CA ARG A 73 -7.58 -14.87 5.43
C ARG A 73 -7.44 -14.68 6.93
N LYS A 74 -8.57 -14.51 7.62
CA LYS A 74 -8.65 -14.34 9.07
C LYS A 74 -7.77 -15.44 9.69
N LYS A 75 -6.54 -15.11 10.11
CA LYS A 75 -5.70 -16.05 10.85
C LYS A 75 -6.54 -16.36 12.10
N ARG A 76 -6.89 -17.63 12.29
CA ARG A 76 -7.53 -18.10 13.52
C ARG A 76 -6.71 -17.55 14.69
N SER A 77 -7.38 -16.87 15.61
CA SER A 77 -6.85 -16.44 16.90
C SER A 77 -6.15 -17.62 17.58
N GLY A 78 -4.84 -17.51 17.88
CA GLY A 78 -4.19 -18.55 18.67
C GLY A 78 -2.67 -18.62 18.75
N GLU A 79 -1.88 -17.85 17.99
CA GLU A 79 -0.41 -17.95 18.09
C GLU A 79 0.18 -16.61 18.54
N LYS A 80 0.65 -16.58 19.79
CA LYS A 80 1.43 -15.47 20.33
C LYS A 80 2.75 -15.44 19.56
N VAL A 81 3.07 -14.32 18.92
CA VAL A 81 4.43 -14.12 18.42
C VAL A 81 5.28 -13.75 19.64
N GLU A 82 6.01 -14.71 20.17
CA GLU A 82 6.95 -14.47 21.26
C GLU A 82 8.15 -13.70 20.66
N GLY A 83 8.34 -12.47 21.11
CA GLY A 83 9.51 -11.68 20.74
C GLY A 83 10.76 -12.40 21.25
N LYS A 84 11.80 -12.47 20.41
CA LYS A 84 13.08 -13.04 20.82
C LYS A 84 13.72 -12.07 21.81
N VAL A 85 13.67 -12.38 23.10
CA VAL A 85 14.44 -11.67 24.12
C VAL A 85 15.90 -12.03 23.87
N ILE A 86 16.71 -11.02 23.58
CA ILE A 86 18.16 -11.18 23.47
C ILE A 86 18.69 -10.82 24.85
N GLU A 87 19.08 -11.84 25.61
CA GLU A 87 19.79 -11.66 26.87
C GLU A 87 21.23 -11.25 26.51
N VAL A 88 21.65 -10.08 26.99
CA VAL A 88 23.03 -9.60 26.86
C VAL A 88 23.65 -9.72 28.24
N ASP A 89 24.63 -10.61 28.37
CA ASP A 89 25.38 -10.78 29.61
C ASP A 89 26.34 -9.59 29.80
N ILE A 90 26.27 -8.95 30.97
CA ILE A 90 27.05 -7.74 31.27
C ILE A 90 28.56 -8.07 31.35
N SER A 91 28.91 -9.34 31.53
CA SER A 91 30.28 -9.84 31.49
C SER A 91 30.95 -9.70 30.11
N ASP A 92 30.19 -9.78 29.01
CA ASP A 92 30.77 -9.69 27.65
C ASP A 92 31.28 -8.27 27.31
N ILE A 93 30.81 -7.24 28.01
CA ILE A 93 31.22 -5.84 27.79
C ILE A 93 32.43 -5.45 28.65
N LEU A 94 32.64 -6.11 29.80
CA LEU A 94 33.72 -5.75 30.73
C LEU A 94 35.08 -6.36 30.36
N GLU A 95 35.12 -7.35 29.47
CA GLU A 95 36.35 -8.06 29.08
C GLU A 95 37.07 -7.40 27.88
N GLU A 96 36.50 -6.34 27.30
CA GLU A 96 37.09 -5.58 26.19
C GLU A 96 37.84 -4.30 26.63
N GLU A 97 37.97 -4.05 27.95
CA GLU A 97 38.70 -2.89 28.52
C GLU A 97 39.90 -3.30 29.40
N LEU A 98 40.58 -4.41 29.08
CA LEU A 98 41.86 -4.78 29.72
C LEU A 98 42.92 -5.29 28.73
#